data_AF-A0A7Y5B7E9-F1
#
_entry.id   AF-A0A7Y5B7E9-F1
#
_cell.length_a   1.000
_cell.length_b   1.000
_cell.length_c   1.000
_cell.angle_alpha   90.00
_cell.angle_beta   90.00
_cell.angle_gamma   90.00
#
_symmetry.space_group_name_H-M   'P 1'
#
loop_
_entity.id
_entity.type
_entity.pdbx_description
1 polymer ?
#
loop_
_entity_poly.entity_id
_entity_poly.type
_entity_poly.pdbx_seq_one_letter_code
_entity_poly.pdbx_strand_id
1 'polypeptide(L)'
;MKNALHIGVALRISLQNARIRLGRSAITASGIALGIAFFTFVRASAALSPGAADTESISRQTWLSAVSLIMCAVGIMNAMLMAVAERYKEIGAMKCLGATDRFIVLLFFLESGMLGVVGSLAGFLFGASMAVGVVAFRVGLAPGWPMALAGLLLTAVAIGALLTIVATLLPAYRAAKMPASAALRVEV
;
A
#
# COMPACT_ATOMS: atom_id res chain seq x y z
N MET A 1 -36.20 -5.98 30.51
CA MET A 1 -35.23 -6.79 29.74
C MET A 1 -35.33 -6.63 28.20
N LYS A 2 -35.82 -5.50 27.66
CA LYS A 2 -35.96 -5.28 26.19
C LYS A 2 -34.79 -4.52 25.52
N ASN A 3 -33.84 -3.97 26.28
CA ASN A 3 -32.78 -3.11 25.73
C ASN A 3 -31.52 -3.85 25.24
N ALA A 4 -31.34 -5.13 25.56
CA ALA A 4 -30.14 -5.89 25.15
C ALA A 4 -30.17 -6.33 23.68
N LEU A 5 -31.36 -6.48 23.07
CA LEU A 5 -31.52 -6.91 21.67
C LEU A 5 -31.12 -5.82 20.65
N HIS A 6 -31.26 -4.53 20.99
CA HIS A 6 -30.92 -3.43 20.07
C HIS A 6 -29.41 -3.15 19.98
N ILE A 7 -28.68 -3.26 21.11
CA ILE A 7 -27.23 -2.98 21.14
C ILE A 7 -26.46 -4.05 20.35
N GLY A 8 -26.84 -5.32 20.48
CA GLY A 8 -26.21 -6.41 19.73
C GLY A 8 -26.35 -6.27 18.22
N VAL A 9 -27.53 -5.84 17.74
CA VAL A 9 -27.79 -5.62 16.31
C VAL A 9 -27.04 -4.40 15.79
N ALA A 10 -27.06 -3.28 16.53
CA ALA A 10 -26.32 -2.07 16.17
C ALA A 10 -24.80 -2.31 16.12
N LEU A 11 -24.26 -3.05 17.09
CA LEU A 11 -22.85 -3.38 17.16
C LEU A 11 -22.43 -4.32 16.02
N ARG A 12 -23.29 -5.28 15.65
CA ARG A 12 -23.05 -6.17 14.49
C ARG A 12 -23.03 -5.42 13.17
N ILE A 13 -23.96 -4.48 12.97
CA ILE A 13 -24.02 -3.64 11.75
C ILE A 13 -22.80 -2.71 11.68
N SER A 14 -22.41 -2.08 12.79
CA SER A 14 -21.21 -1.25 12.87
C SER A 14 -19.94 -2.05 12.56
N LEU A 15 -19.78 -3.24 13.15
CA LEU A 15 -18.67 -4.15 12.87
C LEU A 15 -18.66 -4.62 11.42
N GLN A 16 -19.81 -4.90 10.80
CA GLN A 16 -19.87 -5.26 9.38
C GLN A 16 -19.38 -4.11 8.47
N ASN A 17 -19.83 -2.87 8.73
CA ASN A 17 -19.37 -1.71 7.96
C ASN A 17 -17.88 -1.43 8.16
N ALA A 18 -17.38 -1.57 9.39
CA ALA A 18 -15.96 -1.44 9.71
C ALA A 18 -15.13 -2.52 9.00
N ARG A 19 -15.61 -3.77 8.97
CA ARG A 19 -14.94 -4.89 8.32
C ARG A 19 -14.87 -4.74 6.81
N ILE A 20 -15.93 -4.21 6.17
CA ILE A 20 -15.93 -3.90 4.74
C ILE A 20 -14.97 -2.75 4.44
N ARG A 21 -14.92 -1.68 5.27
CA ARG A 21 -13.91 -0.61 5.12
C ARG A 21 -12.48 -1.12 5.29
N LEU A 22 -12.21 -1.87 6.34
CA LEU A 22 -10.87 -2.42 6.63
C LEU A 22 -10.40 -3.42 5.57
N GLY A 23 -11.30 -4.25 5.04
CA GLY A 23 -10.94 -5.19 3.97
C GLY A 23 -10.36 -4.52 2.73
N ARG A 24 -10.83 -3.32 2.39
CA ARG A 24 -10.40 -2.56 1.21
C ARG A 24 -9.03 -1.91 1.40
N SER A 25 -8.84 -1.28 2.56
CA SER A 25 -7.53 -0.78 2.97
C SER A 25 -6.50 -1.91 3.13
N ALA A 26 -6.94 -3.13 3.49
CA ALA A 26 -6.05 -4.29 3.58
C ALA A 26 -5.55 -4.77 2.22
N ILE A 27 -6.37 -4.72 1.15
CA ILE A 27 -5.96 -5.12 -0.20
C ILE A 27 -4.85 -4.19 -0.73
N THR A 28 -5.07 -2.87 -0.62
CA THR A 28 -4.07 -1.86 -1.01
C THR A 28 -2.80 -1.98 -0.17
N ALA A 29 -2.93 -2.05 1.16
CA ALA A 29 -1.78 -2.23 2.05
C ALA A 29 -1.00 -3.52 1.77
N SER A 30 -1.67 -4.62 1.45
CA SER A 30 -1.01 -5.89 1.12
C SER A 30 -0.25 -5.80 -0.20
N GLY A 31 -0.81 -5.14 -1.21
CA GLY A 31 -0.12 -4.91 -2.49
C GLY A 31 1.15 -4.07 -2.32
N ILE A 32 1.07 -3.00 -1.52
CA ILE A 32 2.22 -2.17 -1.15
C ILE A 32 3.25 -2.99 -0.38
N ALA A 33 2.83 -3.70 0.66
CA ALA A 33 3.71 -4.50 1.51
C ALA A 33 4.41 -5.61 0.72
N LEU A 34 3.71 -6.34 -0.13
CA LEU A 34 4.30 -7.40 -0.95
C LEU A 34 5.29 -6.86 -1.99
N GLY A 35 4.96 -5.77 -2.69
CA GLY A 35 5.87 -5.16 -3.65
C GLY A 35 7.16 -4.68 -2.99
N ILE A 36 7.04 -4.05 -1.82
CA ILE A 36 8.19 -3.53 -1.08
C ILE A 36 8.96 -4.65 -0.39
N ALA A 37 8.29 -5.71 0.07
CA ALA A 37 8.95 -6.91 0.57
C ALA A 37 9.81 -7.55 -0.51
N PHE A 38 9.29 -7.68 -1.73
CA PHE A 38 10.06 -8.22 -2.85
C PHE A 38 11.26 -7.32 -3.21
N PHE A 39 11.05 -6.00 -3.33
CA PHE A 39 12.12 -5.04 -3.57
C PHE A 39 13.21 -5.12 -2.49
N THR A 40 12.80 -5.13 -1.21
CA THR A 40 13.70 -5.23 -0.06
C THR A 40 14.44 -6.56 -0.08
N PHE A 41 13.77 -7.67 -0.38
CA PHE A 41 14.38 -8.99 -0.48
C PHE A 41 15.48 -9.04 -1.54
N VAL A 42 15.20 -8.52 -2.75
CA VAL A 42 16.17 -8.49 -3.86
C VAL A 42 17.39 -7.63 -3.50
N ARG A 43 17.17 -6.47 -2.86
CA ARG A 43 18.27 -5.57 -2.49
C ARG A 43 19.05 -6.03 -1.26
N ALA A 44 18.36 -6.61 -0.26
CA ALA A 44 18.98 -7.14 0.94
C ALA A 44 19.81 -8.40 0.64
N SER A 45 19.29 -9.33 -0.18
CA SER A 45 20.04 -10.53 -0.56
C SER A 45 21.35 -10.20 -1.29
N ALA A 46 21.38 -9.11 -2.07
CA ALA A 46 22.60 -8.58 -2.67
C ALA A 46 23.56 -7.97 -1.63
N ALA A 47 23.03 -7.16 -0.70
CA ALA A 47 23.84 -6.49 0.32
C ALA A 47 24.44 -7.45 1.36
N LEU A 48 23.75 -8.55 1.67
CA LEU A 48 24.17 -9.53 2.68
C LEU A 48 25.21 -10.54 2.14
N SER A 49 25.35 -10.68 0.82
CA SER A 49 26.32 -11.58 0.17
C SER A 49 27.26 -10.83 -0.80
N PRO A 50 28.09 -9.89 -0.30
CA PRO A 50 28.90 -9.00 -1.13
C PRO A 50 30.00 -9.71 -1.95
N GLY A 51 30.37 -10.94 -1.61
CA GLY A 51 31.40 -11.73 -2.31
C GLY A 51 30.96 -12.32 -3.67
N ALA A 52 29.69 -12.13 -4.08
CA ALA A 52 29.14 -12.63 -5.36
C ALA A 52 28.73 -11.48 -6.32
N ALA A 53 29.30 -10.29 -6.13
CA ALA A 53 28.91 -9.08 -6.85
C ALA A 53 29.58 -8.97 -8.24
N ASP A 54 29.18 -9.83 -9.17
CA ASP A 54 29.49 -9.66 -10.59
C ASP A 54 28.65 -8.52 -11.19
N THR A 55 29.20 -7.75 -12.14
CA THR A 55 28.51 -6.66 -12.84
C THR A 55 27.20 -7.14 -13.49
N GLU A 56 27.17 -8.37 -13.99
CA GLU A 56 25.96 -8.98 -14.57
C GLU A 56 24.85 -9.21 -13.54
N SER A 57 25.20 -9.64 -12.32
CA SER A 57 24.25 -9.89 -11.23
C SER A 57 23.58 -8.60 -10.75
N ILE A 58 24.34 -7.50 -10.68
CA ILE A 58 23.82 -6.17 -10.30
C ILE A 58 22.80 -5.68 -11.34
N SER A 59 23.12 -5.84 -12.63
CA SER A 59 22.20 -5.44 -13.72
C SER A 59 20.89 -6.22 -13.65
N ARG A 60 20.96 -7.55 -13.48
CA ARG A 60 19.77 -8.41 -13.37
C ARG A 60 18.89 -8.01 -12.18
N GLN A 61 19.47 -7.83 -11.00
CA GLN A 61 18.71 -7.44 -9.80
C GLN A 61 18.05 -6.07 -9.94
N THR A 62 18.73 -5.12 -10.58
CA THR A 62 18.19 -3.78 -10.83
C THR A 62 16.98 -3.86 -11.77
N TRP A 63 17.08 -4.65 -12.84
CA TRP A 63 15.97 -4.90 -13.75
C TRP A 63 14.78 -5.59 -13.08
N LEU A 64 15.01 -6.64 -12.29
CA LEU A 64 13.94 -7.31 -11.53
C LEU A 64 13.24 -6.35 -10.56
N SER A 65 14.03 -5.54 -9.85
CA SER A 65 13.51 -4.52 -8.94
C SER A 65 12.63 -3.51 -9.67
N ALA A 66 13.10 -2.98 -10.80
CA ALA A 66 12.35 -2.01 -11.60
C ALA A 66 11.01 -2.57 -12.09
N VAL A 67 11.01 -3.77 -12.69
CA VAL A 67 9.78 -4.41 -13.20
C VAL A 67 8.79 -4.69 -12.06
N SER A 68 9.27 -5.14 -10.90
CA SER A 68 8.41 -5.40 -9.74
C SER A 68 7.73 -4.13 -9.20
N LEU A 69 8.44 -3.00 -9.16
CA LEU A 69 7.89 -1.72 -8.71
C LEU A 69 6.81 -1.21 -9.66
N ILE A 70 6.98 -1.42 -10.97
CA ILE A 70 5.96 -1.10 -11.98
C ILE A 70 4.70 -1.95 -11.74
N MET A 71 4.85 -3.27 -11.58
CA MET A 71 3.71 -4.16 -11.30
C MET A 71 2.99 -3.78 -9.99
N CYS A 72 3.76 -3.44 -8.96
CA CYS A 72 3.21 -2.96 -7.69
C CYS A 72 2.41 -1.66 -7.88
N ALA A 73 2.95 -0.67 -8.60
CA ALA A 73 2.26 0.59 -8.88
C ALA A 73 0.93 0.39 -9.62
N VAL A 74 0.90 -0.49 -10.62
CA VAL A 74 -0.32 -0.84 -11.35
C VAL A 74 -1.35 -1.52 -10.43
N GLY A 75 -0.90 -2.43 -9.57
CA GLY A 75 -1.75 -3.08 -8.57
C GLY A 75 -2.36 -2.08 -7.57
N ILE A 76 -1.54 -1.16 -7.05
CA ILE A 76 -1.99 -0.08 -6.16
C ILE A 76 -3.03 0.80 -6.86
N MET A 77 -2.76 1.21 -8.09
CA MET A 77 -3.67 2.05 -8.86
C MET A 77 -5.03 1.37 -9.07
N ASN A 78 -5.04 0.08 -9.44
CA ASN A 78 -6.28 -0.67 -9.64
C ASN A 78 -7.08 -0.84 -8.34
N ALA A 79 -6.40 -1.19 -7.25
CA ALA A 79 -7.04 -1.32 -5.94
C ALA A 79 -7.62 0.03 -5.47
N MET A 80 -6.92 1.14 -5.74
CA MET A 80 -7.39 2.48 -5.39
C MET A 80 -8.55 2.93 -6.29
N LEU A 81 -8.54 2.60 -7.60
CA LEU A 81 -9.68 2.83 -8.49
C LEU A 81 -10.94 2.10 -8.00
N MET A 82 -10.79 0.85 -7.56
CA MET A 82 -11.88 0.10 -6.95
C MET A 82 -12.37 0.78 -5.67
N ALA A 83 -11.47 1.21 -4.79
CA ALA A 83 -11.83 1.90 -3.55
C ALA A 83 -12.62 3.20 -3.80
N VAL A 84 -12.28 3.94 -4.87
CA VAL A 84 -13.02 5.14 -5.31
C VAL A 84 -14.44 4.76 -5.77
N ALA A 85 -14.57 3.71 -6.57
CA ALA A 85 -15.87 3.28 -7.10
C ALA A 85 -16.83 2.83 -5.98
N GLU A 86 -16.32 2.17 -4.94
CA GLU A 86 -17.15 1.74 -3.81
C GLU A 86 -17.53 2.89 -2.87
N ARG A 87 -16.74 3.97 -2.83
CA ARG A 87 -17.01 5.19 -2.04
C ARG A 87 -17.72 6.27 -2.87
N TYR A 88 -18.23 5.92 -4.05
CA TYR A 88 -18.83 6.87 -4.99
C TYR A 88 -19.96 7.70 -4.37
N LYS A 89 -20.88 7.07 -3.62
CA LYS A 89 -21.98 7.76 -2.92
C LYS A 89 -21.48 8.68 -1.81
N GLU A 90 -20.47 8.26 -1.05
CA GLU A 90 -19.88 9.08 0.02
C GLU A 90 -19.24 10.35 -0.55
N ILE A 91 -18.51 10.23 -1.67
CA ILE A 91 -17.87 11.35 -2.36
C ILE A 91 -18.93 12.30 -2.94
N GLY A 92 -19.99 11.75 -3.55
CA GLY A 92 -21.13 12.53 -4.04
C GLY A 92 -21.80 13.36 -2.94
N ALA A 93 -22.06 12.74 -1.78
CA ALA A 93 -22.65 13.43 -0.63
C ALA A 93 -21.74 14.56 -0.11
N MET A 94 -20.42 14.32 -0.01
CA MET A 94 -19.46 15.36 0.39
C MET A 94 -19.47 16.56 -0.58
N LYS A 95 -19.56 16.30 -1.89
CA LYS A 95 -19.65 17.37 -2.89
C LYS A 95 -20.95 18.16 -2.81
N CYS A 96 -22.08 17.51 -2.52
CA CYS A 96 -23.36 18.20 -2.30
C CYS A 96 -23.31 19.14 -1.10
N LEU A 97 -22.51 18.82 -0.08
CA LEU A 97 -22.26 19.67 1.09
C LEU A 97 -21.23 20.78 0.82
N GLY A 98 -20.73 20.91 -0.42
CA GLY A 98 -19.79 21.97 -0.81
C GLY A 98 -18.32 21.59 -0.73
N ALA A 99 -17.96 20.30 -0.57
CA ALA A 99 -16.56 19.89 -0.62
C ALA A 99 -15.94 20.18 -2.01
N THR A 100 -14.78 20.82 -2.01
CA THR A 100 -14.05 21.13 -3.24
C THR A 100 -13.33 19.90 -3.80
N ASP A 101 -13.10 19.85 -5.11
CA ASP A 101 -12.33 18.78 -5.76
C ASP A 101 -10.93 18.63 -5.14
N ARG A 102 -10.30 19.75 -4.75
CA ARG A 102 -9.00 19.76 -4.05
C ARG A 102 -9.05 19.05 -2.71
N PHE A 103 -10.13 19.23 -1.95
CA PHE A 103 -10.32 18.55 -0.67
C PHE A 103 -10.39 17.03 -0.85
N ILE A 104 -11.09 16.57 -1.90
CA ILE A 104 -11.20 15.14 -2.22
C ILE A 104 -9.83 14.57 -2.62
N VAL A 105 -9.07 15.27 -3.47
CA VAL A 105 -7.71 14.83 -3.83
C VAL A 105 -6.82 14.73 -2.58
N LEU A 106 -6.87 15.73 -1.70
CA LEU A 106 -6.07 15.77 -0.47
C LEU A 106 -6.44 14.63 0.50
N LEU A 107 -7.73 14.27 0.59
CA LEU A 107 -8.19 13.13 1.39
C LEU A 107 -7.56 11.82 0.91
N PHE A 108 -7.60 11.56 -0.41
CA PHE A 108 -7.00 10.36 -0.99
C PHE A 108 -5.47 10.38 -0.91
N PHE A 109 -4.85 11.55 -1.01
CA PHE A 109 -3.41 11.71 -0.86
C PHE A 109 -2.94 11.37 0.57
N LEU A 110 -3.67 11.85 1.59
CA LEU A 110 -3.39 11.50 2.99
C LEU A 110 -3.62 10.01 3.25
N GLU A 111 -4.72 9.45 2.76
CA GLU A 111 -5.04 8.03 2.89
C GLU A 111 -3.96 7.14 2.27
N SER A 112 -3.56 7.42 1.03
CA SER A 112 -2.48 6.71 0.34
C SER A 112 -1.11 6.92 0.97
N GLY A 113 -0.81 8.12 1.47
CA GLY A 113 0.43 8.41 2.19
C GLY A 113 0.56 7.55 3.45
N MET A 114 -0.51 7.47 4.26
CA MET A 114 -0.52 6.62 5.46
C MET A 114 -0.41 5.13 5.10
N LEU A 115 -1.14 4.67 4.09
CA LEU A 115 -1.05 3.29 3.59
C LEU A 115 0.33 2.96 3.04
N GLY A 116 0.97 3.92 2.34
CA GLY A 116 2.32 3.80 1.80
C GLY A 116 3.36 3.63 2.90
N VAL A 117 3.30 4.44 3.97
CA VAL A 117 4.21 4.34 5.10
C VAL A 117 4.00 3.02 5.86
N VAL A 118 2.76 2.67 6.21
CA VAL A 118 2.47 1.44 6.97
C VAL A 118 2.80 0.20 6.14
N GLY A 119 2.38 0.18 4.87
CA GLY A 119 2.65 -0.91 3.94
C GLY A 119 4.13 -1.08 3.65
N SER A 120 4.88 0.02 3.49
CA SER A 120 6.34 -0.04 3.27
C SER A 120 7.11 -0.52 4.49
N LEU A 121 6.70 -0.11 5.69
CA LEU A 121 7.31 -0.59 6.93
C LEU A 121 7.06 -2.10 7.10
N ALA A 122 5.81 -2.55 6.92
CA ALA A 122 5.47 -3.96 6.97
C ALA A 122 6.23 -4.75 5.89
N GLY A 123 6.22 -4.26 4.65
CA GLY A 123 6.93 -4.85 3.52
C GLY A 123 8.43 -4.98 3.77
N PHE A 124 9.08 -3.93 4.29
CA PHE A 124 10.48 -3.98 4.68
C PHE A 124 10.75 -5.07 5.72
N LEU A 125 9.95 -5.14 6.79
CA LEU A 125 10.13 -6.15 7.85
C LEU A 125 10.00 -7.58 7.29
N PHE A 126 9.01 -7.83 6.43
CA PHE A 126 8.84 -9.12 5.77
C PHE A 126 9.98 -9.42 4.77
N GLY A 127 10.33 -8.48 3.90
CA GLY A 127 11.38 -8.68 2.90
C GLY A 127 12.77 -8.86 3.51
N ALA A 128 13.10 -8.07 4.54
CA ALA A 128 14.35 -8.17 5.27
C ALA A 128 14.44 -9.50 6.03
N SER A 129 13.37 -9.91 6.73
CA SER A 129 13.38 -11.18 7.46
C SER A 129 13.51 -12.39 6.55
N MET A 130 12.84 -12.38 5.37
CA MET A 130 13.03 -13.43 4.37
C MET A 130 14.46 -13.43 3.81
N ALA A 131 15.04 -12.27 3.50
CA ALA A 131 16.40 -12.18 2.99
C ALA A 131 17.42 -12.71 4.01
N VAL A 132 17.30 -12.30 5.28
CA VAL A 132 18.12 -12.79 6.39
C VAL A 132 17.97 -14.31 6.52
N GLY A 133 16.75 -14.84 6.49
CA GLY A 133 16.51 -16.29 6.60
C GLY A 133 17.16 -17.08 5.46
N VAL A 134 17.03 -16.61 4.21
CA VAL A 134 17.63 -17.27 3.04
C VAL A 134 19.15 -17.22 3.08
N VAL A 135 19.74 -16.07 3.40
CA VAL A 135 21.21 -15.93 3.43
C VAL A 135 21.80 -16.68 4.63
N ALA A 136 21.15 -16.63 5.79
CA ALA A 136 21.60 -17.35 6.99
C ALA A 136 21.63 -18.87 6.75
N PHE A 137 20.66 -19.40 6.01
CA PHE A 137 20.64 -20.81 5.65
C PHE A 137 21.76 -21.20 4.69
N ARG A 138 22.23 -20.29 3.83
CA ARG A 138 23.28 -20.59 2.83
C ARG A 138 24.70 -20.39 3.34
N VAL A 139 24.95 -19.30 4.07
CA VAL A 139 26.31 -18.83 4.39
C VAL A 139 26.53 -18.69 5.90
N GLY A 140 25.50 -18.92 6.73
CA GLY A 140 25.55 -18.67 8.16
C GLY A 140 25.31 -17.20 8.53
N LEU A 141 25.33 -16.90 9.83
CA LEU A 141 25.15 -15.54 10.36
C LEU A 141 26.49 -14.79 10.34
N ALA A 142 26.55 -13.66 9.62
CA ALA A 142 27.74 -12.82 9.57
C ALA A 142 27.56 -11.50 10.35
N PRO A 143 28.60 -11.02 11.07
CA PRO A 143 28.57 -9.73 11.73
C PRO A 143 28.55 -8.59 10.68
N GLY A 144 27.53 -7.74 10.72
CA GLY A 144 27.39 -6.56 9.84
C GLY A 144 26.03 -6.41 9.14
N TRP A 145 25.19 -7.44 9.15
CA TRP A 145 23.85 -7.40 8.54
C TRP A 145 22.91 -6.31 9.09
N PRO A 146 22.89 -6.02 10.41
CA PRO A 146 22.00 -4.98 10.94
C PRO A 146 22.28 -3.59 10.33
N MET A 147 23.54 -3.26 10.09
CA MET A 147 23.94 -1.97 9.54
C MET A 147 23.60 -1.85 8.04
N ALA A 148 23.77 -2.93 7.28
CA ALA A 148 23.32 -2.99 5.88
C ALA A 148 21.79 -2.84 5.77
N LEU A 149 21.03 -3.50 6.64
CA LEU A 149 19.56 -3.43 6.65
C LEU A 149 19.03 -2.07 7.10
N ALA A 150 19.70 -1.40 8.04
CA ALA A 150 19.31 -0.07 8.48
C ALA A 150 19.35 0.96 7.35
N GLY A 151 20.37 0.90 6.48
CA GLY A 151 20.44 1.77 5.29
C GLY A 151 19.33 1.47 4.27
N LEU A 152 18.92 0.21 4.16
CA LEU A 152 17.85 -0.24 3.27
C LEU A 152 16.46 0.22 3.74
N LEU A 153 16.21 0.28 5.05
CA LEU A 153 14.92 0.70 5.62
C LEU A 153 14.47 2.06 5.06
N LEU A 154 15.35 3.06 5.11
CA LEU A 154 15.01 4.42 4.68
C LEU A 154 14.70 4.46 3.18
N THR A 155 15.45 3.70 2.36
CA THR A 155 15.19 3.60 0.92
C THR A 155 13.90 2.86 0.60
N ALA A 156 13.58 1.78 1.32
CA ALA A 156 12.37 0.98 1.12
C ALA A 156 11.11 1.79 1.48
N VAL A 157 11.15 2.52 2.59
CA VAL A 157 10.05 3.39 3.02
C VAL A 157 9.89 4.58 2.07
N ALA A 158 10.98 5.23 1.66
CA ALA A 158 10.94 6.35 0.73
C ALA A 158 10.37 5.93 -0.63
N ILE A 159 10.87 4.83 -1.20
CA ILE A 159 10.38 4.29 -2.48
C ILE A 159 8.91 3.88 -2.35
N GLY A 160 8.55 3.19 -1.26
CA GLY A 160 7.18 2.77 -1.02
C GLY A 160 6.19 3.92 -0.92
N ALA A 161 6.51 4.94 -0.13
CA ALA A 161 5.68 6.13 0.00
C ALA A 161 5.55 6.89 -1.33
N LEU A 162 6.66 7.12 -2.03
CA LEU A 162 6.66 7.79 -3.34
C LEU A 162 5.85 7.01 -4.37
N LEU A 163 6.06 5.70 -4.48
CA LEU A 163 5.35 4.84 -5.42
C LEU A 163 3.84 4.87 -5.17
N THR A 164 3.44 4.80 -3.90
CA THR A 164 2.03 4.79 -3.51
C THR A 164 1.36 6.12 -3.83
N ILE A 165 2.04 7.24 -3.53
CA ILE A 165 1.56 8.58 -3.86
C ILE A 165 1.40 8.74 -5.37
N VAL A 166 2.43 8.38 -6.15
CA VAL A 166 2.41 8.50 -7.61
C VAL A 166 1.31 7.63 -8.22
N ALA A 167 1.17 6.39 -7.77
CA ALA A 167 0.11 5.48 -8.24
C ALA A 167 -1.30 5.98 -7.87
N THR A 168 -1.43 6.79 -6.81
CA THR A 168 -2.72 7.31 -6.35
C THR A 168 -3.16 8.60 -7.04
N LEU A 169 -2.25 9.34 -7.68
CA LEU A 169 -2.58 10.62 -8.34
C LEU A 169 -3.71 10.48 -9.37
N LEU A 170 -3.64 9.47 -10.24
CA LEU A 170 -4.65 9.22 -11.27
C LEU A 170 -6.03 8.88 -10.68
N PRO A 171 -6.18 7.89 -9.77
CA PRO A 171 -7.48 7.59 -9.15
C PRO A 171 -8.00 8.74 -8.29
N ALA A 172 -7.15 9.46 -7.56
CA ALA A 172 -7.57 10.61 -6.75
C ALA A 172 -8.14 11.73 -7.63
N TYR A 173 -7.49 12.02 -8.76
CA TYR A 173 -8.02 12.99 -9.72
C TYR A 173 -9.33 12.54 -10.36
N ARG A 174 -9.46 11.24 -10.70
CA ARG A 174 -10.72 10.70 -11.20
C ARG A 174 -11.83 10.81 -10.15
N ALA A 175 -11.56 10.49 -8.90
CA ALA A 175 -12.49 10.62 -7.78
C ALA A 175 -12.97 12.08 -7.62
N ALA A 176 -12.02 13.01 -7.66
CA ALA A 176 -12.31 14.43 -7.54
C ALA A 176 -13.11 14.98 -8.73
N LYS A 177 -13.06 14.38 -9.91
CA LYS A 177 -13.86 14.83 -11.07
C LYS A 177 -15.24 14.18 -11.20
N MET A 178 -15.64 13.33 -10.26
CA MET A 178 -16.96 12.69 -10.32
C MET A 178 -18.08 13.70 -10.06
N PRO A 179 -19.12 13.77 -10.92
CA PRO A 179 -20.25 14.67 -10.73
C PRO A 179 -21.19 14.17 -9.64
N ALA A 180 -21.56 15.06 -8.71
CA ALA A 180 -22.42 14.73 -7.57
C ALA A 180 -23.83 14.26 -7.99
N SER A 181 -24.36 14.80 -9.10
CA SER A 181 -25.65 14.41 -9.65
C SER A 181 -25.68 12.96 -10.13
N ALA A 182 -24.57 12.44 -10.68
CA ALA A 182 -24.47 11.05 -11.08
C ALA A 182 -24.40 10.10 -9.88
N ALA A 183 -23.74 10.53 -8.78
CA ALA A 183 -23.63 9.74 -7.55
C ALA A 183 -24.96 9.50 -6.83
N LEU A 184 -25.87 10.48 -6.87
CA LEU A 184 -27.19 10.35 -6.26
C LEU A 184 -28.21 9.65 -7.17
N ARG A 185 -27.95 9.60 -8.49
CA ARG A 185 -28.85 8.95 -9.47
C ARG A 185 -28.67 7.43 -9.58
N VAL A 186 -27.71 6.83 -8.86
CA VAL A 186 -27.43 5.38 -8.91
C VAL A 186 -28.56 4.52 -8.27
N GLU A 187 -29.67 5.11 -7.84
CA GLU A 187 -30.84 4.39 -7.27
C GLU A 187 -32.15 4.62 -8.05
N VAL A 188 -32.11 4.55 -9.38
CA VAL A 188 -33.32 4.30 -10.19
C VAL A 188 -33.11 3.08 -11.07
#